data_AF-A0A937VAD5-F1
#
_entry.id   AF-A0A937VAD5-F1
#
_cell.length_a   1.000
_cell.length_b   1.000
_cell.length_c   1.000
_cell.angle_alpha   90.00
_cell.angle_beta   90.00
_cell.angle_gamma   90.00
#
_symmetry.space_group_name_H-M   'P 1'
#
loop_
_entity.id
_entity.type
_entity.pdbx_description
1 polymer ?
#
loop_
_entity_poly.entity_id
_entity_poly.type
_entity_poly.pdbx_seq_one_letter_code
_entity_poly.pdbx_strand_id
1 'polypeptide(L)'
;MGRDTWRYAQHDREREAKRRINPIWRGVGCVLLVALAVAGFLGAGWFLRENAARNLVYLPPELTRVPYLTFLPDGILLQLFIGFVFMLFGYGVLAFVYALAFPYKPSEVDAPPLKRSGPPRKR
;
A
#
# COMPACT_ATOMS: atom_id res chain seq x y z
N MET A 1 12.45 -7.06 -45.85
CA MET A 1 12.95 -7.09 -44.46
C MET A 1 11.92 -6.50 -43.49
N GLY A 2 10.67 -6.96 -43.49
CA GLY A 2 9.58 -6.31 -42.76
C GLY A 2 8.74 -7.23 -41.87
N ARG A 3 8.93 -8.56 -41.88
CA ARG A 3 8.13 -9.50 -41.08
C ARG A 3 8.61 -9.62 -39.63
N ASP A 4 9.91 -9.45 -39.41
CA ASP A 4 10.50 -9.66 -38.08
C ASP A 4 10.22 -8.49 -37.14
N THR A 5 10.14 -7.26 -37.67
CA THR A 5 9.85 -6.03 -36.90
C THR A 5 8.45 -6.05 -36.26
N TRP A 6 7.47 -6.68 -36.90
CA TRP A 6 6.12 -6.81 -36.35
C TRP A 6 6.06 -7.76 -35.17
N ARG A 7 6.81 -8.87 -35.19
CA ARG A 7 6.86 -9.84 -34.08
C ARG A 7 7.49 -9.22 -32.83
N TYR A 8 8.52 -8.39 -33.00
CA TYR A 8 9.11 -7.64 -31.88
C TYR A 8 8.12 -6.62 -31.28
N ALA A 9 7.46 -5.81 -32.10
CA ALA A 9 6.47 -4.85 -31.62
C ALA A 9 5.27 -5.52 -30.92
N GLN A 10 4.91 -6.74 -31.36
CA GLN A 10 3.86 -7.53 -30.72
C GLN A 10 4.30 -8.05 -29.34
N HIS A 11 5.54 -8.54 -29.20
CA HIS A 11 6.08 -8.95 -27.90
C HIS A 11 6.22 -7.79 -26.91
N ASP A 12 6.60 -6.59 -27.36
CA ASP A 12 6.65 -5.41 -26.50
C ASP A 12 5.26 -5.01 -26.00
N ARG A 13 4.24 -5.07 -26.87
CA ARG A 13 2.83 -4.86 -26.47
C ARG A 13 2.33 -5.92 -25.50
N GLU A 14 2.69 -7.18 -25.70
CA GLU A 14 2.36 -8.28 -24.77
C GLU A 14 3.01 -8.10 -23.40
N ARG A 15 4.26 -7.60 -23.35
CA ARG A 15 4.96 -7.25 -22.10
C ARG A 15 4.26 -6.09 -21.38
N GLU A 16 3.90 -5.03 -22.11
CA GLU A 16 3.17 -3.90 -21.55
C GLU A 16 1.79 -4.31 -21.02
N ALA A 17 1.07 -5.17 -21.76
CA ALA A 17 -0.22 -5.72 -21.33
C ALA A 17 -0.09 -6.56 -20.06
N LYS A 18 0.94 -7.42 -19.96
CA LYS A 18 1.22 -8.21 -18.75
C LYS A 18 1.64 -7.34 -17.55
N ARG A 19 2.26 -6.18 -17.79
CA ARG A 19 2.67 -5.23 -16.74
C ARG A 19 1.51 -4.44 -16.16
N ARG A 20 0.33 -4.44 -16.80
CA ARG A 20 -0.87 -3.80 -16.25
C ARG A 20 -1.40 -4.60 -15.06
N ILE A 21 -1.52 -3.93 -13.92
CA ILE A 21 -2.12 -4.50 -12.71
C ILE A 21 -3.55 -4.93 -13.02
N ASN A 22 -3.85 -6.21 -12.76
CA ASN A 22 -5.18 -6.77 -12.99
C ASN A 22 -6.20 -6.04 -12.07
N PRO A 23 -7.33 -5.53 -12.62
CA PRO A 23 -8.30 -4.72 -11.88
C PRO A 23 -8.86 -5.41 -10.63
N ILE A 24 -8.95 -6.74 -10.61
CA ILE A 24 -9.41 -7.51 -9.45
C ILE A 24 -8.51 -7.25 -8.23
N TRP A 25 -7.18 -7.21 -8.42
CA TRP A 25 -6.23 -6.95 -7.35
C TRP A 25 -6.30 -5.52 -6.82
N ARG A 26 -6.76 -4.55 -7.63
CA ARG A 26 -7.05 -3.18 -7.15
C ARG A 26 -8.25 -3.17 -6.21
N GLY A 27 -9.26 -3.99 -6.50
CA GLY A 27 -10.43 -4.17 -5.63
C GLY A 27 -10.06 -4.81 -4.28
N VAL A 28 -9.25 -5.88 -4.29
CA VAL A 28 -8.77 -6.53 -3.07
C VAL A 28 -7.99 -5.54 -2.19
N GLY A 29 -7.11 -4.73 -2.79
CA GLY A 29 -6.40 -3.67 -2.07
C GLY A 29 -7.32 -2.66 -1.41
N CYS A 30 -8.39 -2.23 -2.09
CA CYS A 30 -9.38 -1.31 -1.53
C CYS A 30 -10.10 -1.90 -0.32
N VAL A 31 -10.59 -3.15 -0.44
CA VAL A 31 -11.25 -3.86 0.68
C VAL A 31 -10.30 -4.02 1.87
N LEU A 32 -9.04 -4.36 1.61
CA LEU A 32 -8.03 -4.52 2.65
C LEU A 32 -7.71 -3.19 3.36
N LEU A 33 -7.66 -2.07 2.64
CA LEU A 33 -7.49 -0.75 3.26
C LEU A 33 -8.65 -0.40 4.17
N VAL A 34 -9.89 -0.66 3.76
CA VAL A 34 -11.08 -0.43 4.61
C VAL A 34 -11.03 -1.34 5.84
N ALA A 35 -10.68 -2.61 5.68
CA ALA A 35 -10.54 -3.55 6.79
C ALA A 35 -9.47 -3.09 7.80
N LEU A 36 -8.31 -2.63 7.31
CA LEU A 36 -7.25 -2.09 8.16
C LEU A 36 -7.65 -0.79 8.86
N ALA A 37 -8.37 0.10 8.19
CA ALA A 37 -8.87 1.33 8.81
C ALA A 37 -9.85 1.04 9.95
N VAL A 38 -10.80 0.11 9.74
CA VAL A 38 -11.74 -0.34 10.78
C VAL A 38 -11.00 -1.00 11.93
N ALA A 39 -10.06 -1.91 11.64
CA ALA A 39 -9.24 -2.56 12.65
C ALA A 39 -8.40 -1.56 13.46
N GLY A 40 -7.80 -0.56 12.80
CA GLY A 40 -7.05 0.50 13.44
C GLY A 40 -7.92 1.35 14.37
N PHE A 41 -9.13 1.71 13.94
CA PHE A 41 -10.08 2.46 14.77
C PHE A 41 -10.52 1.70 16.02
N LEU A 42 -10.83 0.40 15.88
CA LEU A 42 -11.17 -0.46 17.01
C LEU A 42 -9.98 -0.66 17.95
N GLY A 43 -8.80 -0.88 17.39
CA GLY A 43 -7.55 -1.00 18.16
C GLY A 43 -7.22 0.26 18.95
N ALA A 44 -7.43 1.44 18.36
CA ALA A 44 -7.24 2.72 19.05
C ALA A 44 -8.22 2.91 20.20
N GLY A 45 -9.49 2.54 20.02
CA GLY A 45 -10.49 2.58 21.08
C GLY A 45 -10.13 1.66 22.25
N TRP A 46 -9.68 0.44 21.95
CA TRP A 46 -9.19 -0.49 22.97
C TRP A 46 -7.95 0.05 23.70
N PHE A 47 -6.96 0.58 22.95
CA PHE A 47 -5.74 1.14 23.51
C PHE A 47 -6.02 2.33 24.44
N LEU A 48 -6.89 3.25 24.05
CA LEU A 48 -7.26 4.40 24.88
C LEU A 48 -7.95 3.98 26.17
N ARG A 49 -8.84 2.98 26.10
CA ARG A 49 -9.51 2.42 27.28
C ARG A 49 -8.50 1.79 28.25
N GLU A 50 -7.56 1.01 27.73
CA GLU A 50 -6.55 0.36 28.56
C GLU A 50 -5.53 1.36 29.12
N ASN A 51 -5.21 2.38 28.33
CA ASN A 51 -4.34 3.47 28.78
C ASN A 51 -4.97 4.29 29.90
N ALA A 52 -6.29 4.51 29.87
CA ALA A 52 -7.01 5.18 30.96
C ALA A 52 -6.99 4.36 32.27
N ALA A 53 -6.99 3.02 32.17
CA ALA A 53 -6.94 2.14 33.33
C ALA A 53 -5.52 1.99 33.92
N ARG A 54 -4.49 1.96 33.06
CA ARG A 54 -3.11 1.63 33.44
C ARG A 54 -2.12 2.78 33.38
N ASN A 55 -2.50 3.93 32.83
CA ASN A 55 -1.64 5.09 32.58
C ASN A 55 -0.31 4.71 31.90
N LEU A 56 -0.36 3.90 30.84
CA LEU A 56 0.83 3.43 30.11
C LEU A 56 1.58 4.58 29.42
N VAL A 57 0.83 5.55 28.92
CA VAL A 57 1.32 6.73 28.20
C VAL A 57 0.60 7.96 28.76
N TYR A 58 1.38 8.98 29.14
CA TYR A 58 0.84 10.27 29.55
C TYR A 58 0.18 10.96 28.35
N LEU A 59 -1.14 11.19 28.45
CA LEU A 59 -1.94 11.91 27.47
C LEU A 59 -2.36 13.25 28.06
N PRO A 60 -1.81 14.38 27.59
CA PRO A 60 -2.22 15.69 28.07
C PRO A 60 -3.72 15.93 27.79
N PRO A 61 -4.48 16.48 28.76
CA PRO A 61 -5.93 16.70 28.63
C PRO A 61 -6.30 17.68 27.51
N GLU A 62 -5.37 18.50 27.05
CA GLU A 62 -5.53 19.41 25.92
C GLU A 62 -5.70 18.65 24.60
N LEU A 63 -5.20 17.42 24.49
CA LEU A 63 -5.37 16.57 23.30
C LEU A 63 -6.71 15.85 23.28
N THR A 64 -7.31 15.60 24.44
CA THR A 64 -8.63 14.95 24.54
C THR A 64 -9.76 15.97 24.41
N ARG A 65 -9.58 17.19 24.90
CA ARG A 65 -10.57 18.27 24.81
C ARG A 65 -10.04 19.43 23.97
N VAL A 66 -10.44 19.47 22.70
CA VAL A 66 -10.10 20.58 21.81
C VAL A 66 -11.17 21.67 21.95
N PRO A 67 -10.86 22.84 22.54
CA PRO A 67 -11.86 23.83 22.95
C PRO A 67 -12.64 24.46 21.78
N TYR A 68 -12.09 24.40 20.56
CA TYR A 68 -12.69 24.99 19.36
C TYR A 68 -13.62 24.03 18.60
N LEU A 69 -13.66 22.74 18.96
CA LEU A 69 -14.38 21.69 18.21
C LEU A 69 -15.47 21.05 19.07
N THR A 70 -16.43 21.85 19.53
CA THR A 70 -17.54 21.43 20.42
C THR A 70 -18.58 20.52 19.76
N PHE A 71 -18.54 20.34 18.43
CA PHE A 71 -19.45 19.43 17.71
C PHE A 71 -18.96 17.98 17.66
N LEU A 72 -17.69 17.73 17.98
CA LEU A 72 -17.07 16.41 17.94
C LEU A 72 -17.05 15.79 19.35
N PRO A 73 -17.25 14.46 19.48
CA PRO A 73 -17.05 13.79 20.76
C PRO A 73 -15.63 13.99 21.31
N ASP A 74 -15.52 14.21 22.61
CA ASP A 74 -14.24 14.32 23.31
C ASP A 74 -13.33 13.13 22.97
N GLY A 75 -12.06 13.40 22.63
CA GLY A 75 -11.06 12.38 22.33
C GLY A 75 -11.18 11.69 20.97
N ILE A 76 -12.17 12.00 20.12
CA ILE A 76 -12.34 11.34 18.82
C ILE A 76 -11.16 11.61 17.86
N LEU A 77 -10.61 12.83 17.89
CA LEU A 77 -9.45 13.21 17.08
C LEU A 77 -8.21 12.41 17.47
N LEU A 78 -8.00 12.27 18.78
CA LEU A 78 -6.92 11.46 19.31
C LEU A 78 -7.11 9.98 18.95
N GLN A 79 -8.34 9.45 19.05
CA GLN A 79 -8.65 8.09 18.64
C GLN A 79 -8.42 7.87 17.14
N LEU A 80 -8.83 8.80 16.28
CA LEU A 80 -8.58 8.73 14.84
C LEU A 80 -7.10 8.80 14.52
N PHE A 81 -6.35 9.66 15.20
CA PHE A 81 -4.90 9.76 15.03
C PHE A 81 -4.19 8.47 15.42
N ILE A 82 -4.47 7.93 16.61
CA ILE A 82 -3.91 6.65 17.07
C ILE A 82 -4.35 5.52 16.14
N GLY A 83 -5.61 5.52 15.69
CA GLY A 83 -6.14 4.54 14.75
C GLY A 83 -5.43 4.58 13.40
N PHE A 84 -5.11 5.77 12.91
CA PHE A 84 -4.29 5.95 11.71
C PHE A 84 -2.87 5.42 11.90
N VAL A 85 -2.23 5.68 13.06
CA VAL A 85 -0.91 5.10 13.37
C VAL A 85 -0.97 3.57 13.40
N PHE A 86 -2.00 2.98 14.04
CA PHE A 86 -2.18 1.53 14.04
C PHE A 86 -2.49 0.96 12.66
N MET A 87 -3.22 1.68 11.82
CA MET A 87 -3.43 1.30 10.43
C MET A 87 -2.11 1.24 9.66
N LEU A 88 -1.24 2.25 9.81
CA LEU A 88 0.10 2.25 9.18
C LEU A 88 0.96 1.10 9.71
N PHE A 89 0.93 0.85 11.01
CA PHE A 89 1.67 -0.24 11.63
C PHE A 89 1.16 -1.61 11.16
N GLY A 90 -0.16 -1.80 11.11
CA GLY A 90 -0.79 -3.03 10.62
C GLY A 90 -0.47 -3.29 9.14
N TYR A 91 -0.51 -2.26 8.30
CA TYR A 91 -0.06 -2.35 6.92
C TYR A 91 1.44 -2.70 6.82
N GLY A 92 2.28 -2.07 7.63
CA GLY A 92 3.72 -2.36 7.69
C GLY A 92 4.02 -3.81 8.04
N VAL A 93 3.33 -4.35 9.06
CA VAL A 93 3.45 -5.77 9.44
C VAL A 93 3.00 -6.68 8.32
N LEU A 94 1.85 -6.39 7.69
CA LEU A 94 1.35 -7.18 6.57
C LEU A 94 2.32 -7.17 5.38
N ALA A 95 2.84 -6.00 5.02
CA ALA A 95 3.82 -5.84 3.95
C ALA A 95 5.12 -6.60 4.25
N PHE A 96 5.57 -6.55 5.50
CA PHE A 96 6.75 -7.30 5.96
C PHE A 96 6.53 -8.82 5.85
N VAL A 97 5.40 -9.32 6.35
CA VAL A 97 5.04 -10.75 6.25
C VAL A 97 4.91 -11.18 4.79
N TYR A 98 4.29 -10.34 3.95
CA TYR A 98 4.17 -10.61 2.52
C TYR A 98 5.54 -10.70 1.84
N ALA A 99 6.46 -9.79 2.15
CA ALA A 99 7.82 -9.81 1.60
C ALA A 99 8.61 -11.06 2.02
N LEU A 100 8.42 -11.53 3.26
CA LEU A 100 9.03 -12.78 3.74
C LEU A 100 8.44 -14.01 3.06
N ALA A 101 7.12 -14.04 2.87
CA ALA A 101 6.43 -15.17 2.24
C ALA A 101 6.68 -15.24 0.72
N PHE A 102 6.80 -14.09 0.06
CA PHE A 102 6.96 -13.95 -1.39
C PHE A 102 8.20 -13.12 -1.72
N PRO A 103 9.42 -13.68 -1.55
CA PRO A 103 10.64 -13.00 -1.92
C PRO A 103 10.65 -12.69 -3.43
N TYR A 104 11.21 -11.53 -3.79
CA TYR A 104 11.30 -11.10 -5.19
C TYR A 104 12.13 -12.09 -6.01
N LYS A 105 11.55 -12.57 -7.12
CA LYS A 105 12.22 -13.46 -8.07
C LYS A 105 12.34 -12.72 -9.41
N PRO A 106 13.57 -12.44 -9.89
CA PRO A 106 13.76 -11.85 -11.21
C PRO A 106 13.14 -12.74 -12.28
N SER A 107 12.29 -12.16 -13.11
CA SER A 107 11.66 -12.85 -14.23
C SER A 107 12.39 -12.55 -15.53
N GLU A 108 12.29 -13.42 -16.54
CA GLU A 108 12.90 -13.22 -17.87
C GLU A 108 12.42 -11.93 -18.56
N VAL A 109 11.27 -11.40 -18.16
CA VAL A 109 10.73 -10.12 -18.63
C VAL A 109 11.34 -8.88 -17.96
N ASP A 110 12.13 -9.06 -16.89
CA ASP A 110 12.74 -7.95 -16.14
C ASP A 110 14.03 -7.44 -16.80
N ALA A 111 14.65 -8.21 -17.69
CA ALA A 111 15.81 -7.77 -18.45
C ALA A 111 15.40 -6.76 -19.55
N PRO A 112 16.10 -5.62 -19.69
CA PRO A 112 15.80 -4.66 -20.76
C PRO A 112 15.97 -5.33 -22.13
N PRO A 113 15.09 -5.02 -23.11
CA PRO A 113 15.18 -5.62 -24.43
C PRO A 113 16.55 -5.30 -25.04
N LEU A 114 17.19 -6.30 -25.65
CA LEU A 114 18.46 -6.13 -26.35
C LEU A 114 18.28 -5.10 -27.47
N LYS A 115 18.77 -3.87 -27.24
CA LYS A 115 18.82 -2.82 -28.27
C LYS A 115 19.76 -3.28 -29.38
N ARG A 116 19.25 -3.32 -30.61
CA ARG A 116 20.05 -3.66 -31.80
C ARG A 116 21.10 -2.56 -32.01
N SER A 117 22.35 -2.81 -31.64
CA SER A 117 23.48 -1.92 -31.95
C SER A 117 23.90 -2.14 -33.40
N GLY A 118 23.32 -1.40 -34.34
CA GLY A 118 23.83 -1.39 -35.70
C GLY A 118 22.94 -0.63 -36.69
N PRO A 119 23.52 0.20 -37.58
CA PRO A 119 22.76 0.82 -38.65
C PRO A 119 22.20 -0.25 -39.61
N PRO A 120 21.00 -0.05 -40.18
CA PRO A 120 20.44 -0.98 -41.15
C PRO A 120 21.39 -1.10 -42.34
N ARG A 121 21.87 -2.32 -42.62
CA ARG A 121 22.72 -2.61 -43.78
C ARG A 121 21.92 -2.33 -45.05
N LYS A 122 22.25 -1.24 -45.76
CA LYS A 122 21.69 -0.94 -47.09
C LYS A 122 22.07 -2.09 -48.03
N ARG A 123 21.06 -2.68 -48.68
CA ARG A 123 21.23 -3.55 -49.85
C ARG A 123 21.16 -2.69 -51.09
#